data_AF-A0A3M1FZE8-F1
#
_entry.id   AF-A0A3M1FZE8-F1
#
_cell.length_a   1.000
_cell.length_b   1.000
_cell.length_c   1.000
_cell.angle_alpha   90.00
_cell.angle_beta   90.00
_cell.angle_gamma   90.00
#
_symmetry.space_group_name_H-M   'P 1'
#
loop_
_entity.id
_entity.type
_entity.pdbx_description
1 polymer ?
#
loop_
_entity_poly.entity_id
_entity_poly.type
_entity_poly.pdbx_seq_one_letter_code
_entity_poly.pdbx_strand_id
1 'polypeptide(L)'
;MELEQVLSLSVDAERVDSTQTAAMIIRGEQVNQTQSVSLFTAGQKTEINSSLVPVSLSAESAVVNNSLSGITIAKDLTANEVRSIFLVSNKVEGDVKTVFDWKGVLALGAITGGLLGLLALLKR
;
A
#
# COMPACT_ATOMS: atom_id res chain seq x y z
N MET A 1 -0.16 19.77 -7.92
CA MET A 1 -0.08 19.36 -9.33
C MET A 1 -1.29 18.50 -9.60
N GLU A 2 -2.09 18.90 -10.58
CA GLU A 2 -3.26 18.14 -11.03
C GLU A 2 -2.89 17.39 -12.31
N LEU A 3 -3.25 16.12 -12.39
CA LEU A 3 -3.01 15.25 -13.52
C LEU A 3 -4.32 14.59 -13.94
N GLU A 4 -4.73 14.83 -15.17
CA GLU A 4 -5.91 14.21 -15.77
C GLU A 4 -5.55 13.54 -17.08
N GLN A 5 -5.88 12.25 -17.20
CA GLN A 5 -5.66 11.48 -18.44
C GLN A 5 -4.20 11.49 -18.92
N VAL A 6 -3.26 11.53 -17.99
CA VAL A 6 -1.83 11.56 -18.29
C VAL A 6 -1.22 10.17 -18.08
N LEU A 7 -0.24 9.84 -18.92
CA LEU A 7 0.70 8.76 -18.65
C LEU A 7 2.05 9.38 -18.29
N SER A 8 2.52 9.15 -17.07
CA SER A 8 3.80 9.66 -16.58
C SER A 8 4.70 8.53 -16.10
N LEU A 9 6.01 8.72 -16.14
CA LEU A 9 6.93 7.79 -15.50
C LEU A 9 7.04 8.10 -13.99
N SER A 10 7.14 9.38 -13.65
CA SER A 10 7.34 9.84 -12.29
C SER A 10 6.66 11.19 -12.10
N VAL A 11 5.98 11.33 -10.96
CA VAL A 11 5.31 12.54 -10.53
C VAL A 11 5.85 12.86 -9.14
N ASP A 12 6.43 14.03 -8.99
CA ASP A 12 6.90 14.56 -7.71
C ASP A 12 6.35 15.97 -7.55
N ALA A 13 5.54 16.18 -6.52
CA ALA A 13 5.00 17.48 -6.14
C ALA A 13 4.57 17.46 -4.68
N GLU A 14 4.55 18.62 -4.01
CA GLU A 14 4.07 18.74 -2.63
C GLU A 14 2.64 18.19 -2.46
N ARG A 15 1.76 18.53 -3.40
CA ARG A 15 0.42 17.97 -3.51
C ARG A 15 0.21 17.40 -4.90
N VAL A 16 -0.24 16.16 -4.99
CA VAL A 16 -0.58 15.48 -6.25
C VAL A 16 -2.06 15.09 -6.21
N ASP A 17 -2.84 15.56 -7.18
CA ASP A 17 -4.19 15.05 -7.44
C ASP A 17 -4.17 14.39 -8.82
N SER A 18 -4.37 13.08 -8.86
CA SER A 18 -4.35 12.28 -10.08
C SER A 18 -5.71 11.65 -10.31
N THR A 19 -6.33 12.01 -11.43
CA THR A 19 -7.61 11.43 -11.87
C THR A 19 -7.40 10.74 -13.21
N GLN A 20 -7.84 9.48 -13.31
CA GLN A 20 -7.72 8.68 -14.55
C GLN A 20 -6.30 8.73 -15.16
N THR A 21 -5.29 8.67 -14.30
CA THR A 21 -3.88 8.84 -14.68
C THR A 21 -3.14 7.53 -14.45
N ALA A 22 -2.15 7.25 -15.29
CA ALA A 22 -1.24 6.13 -15.14
C ALA A 22 0.17 6.66 -14.85
N ALA A 23 0.75 6.32 -13.70
CA ALA A 23 2.11 6.73 -13.37
C ALA A 23 2.92 5.62 -12.70
N MET A 24 4.18 5.41 -13.06
CA MET A 24 4.97 4.39 -12.35
C MET A 24 5.23 4.80 -10.88
N ILE A 25 5.65 6.04 -10.65
CA ILE A 25 5.97 6.55 -9.32
C ILE A 25 5.21 7.85 -9.08
N ILE A 26 4.46 7.91 -7.98
CA ILE A 26 3.84 9.14 -7.48
C ILE A 26 4.37 9.41 -6.08
N ARG A 27 4.93 10.60 -5.89
CA ARG A 27 5.42 11.07 -4.60
C ARG A 27 4.87 12.46 -4.31
N GLY A 28 4.46 12.66 -3.08
CA GLY A 28 4.11 13.99 -2.59
C GLY A 28 3.83 13.99 -1.10
N GLU A 29 3.70 15.15 -0.49
CA GLU A 29 3.26 15.23 0.91
C GLU A 29 1.80 14.82 1.04
N GLN A 30 0.95 15.30 0.13
CA GLN A 30 -0.44 14.89 -0.03
C GLN A 30 -0.65 14.29 -1.41
N VAL A 31 -1.09 13.04 -1.48
CA VAL A 31 -1.36 12.35 -2.75
C VAL A 31 -2.81 11.89 -2.78
N ASN A 32 -3.58 12.36 -3.75
CA ASN A 32 -4.92 11.86 -4.03
C ASN A 32 -4.93 11.16 -5.39
N GLN A 33 -5.39 9.92 -5.43
CA GLN A 33 -5.51 9.12 -6.64
C GLN A 33 -6.93 8.63 -6.79
N THR A 34 -7.60 9.05 -7.86
CA THR A 34 -8.95 8.60 -8.20
C THR A 34 -8.94 7.91 -9.56
N GLN A 35 -9.46 6.68 -9.61
CA GLN A 35 -9.53 5.86 -10.84
C GLN A 35 -8.20 5.80 -11.59
N SER A 36 -7.10 5.75 -10.84
CA SER A 36 -5.74 5.87 -11.36
C SER A 36 -4.97 4.57 -11.15
N VAL A 37 -3.90 4.40 -11.91
CA VAL A 37 -3.01 3.24 -11.79
C VAL A 37 -1.60 3.75 -11.49
N SER A 38 -1.01 3.27 -10.40
CA SER A 38 0.41 3.51 -10.15
C SER A 38 1.12 2.27 -9.63
N LEU A 39 2.45 2.17 -9.81
CA LEU A 39 3.21 1.07 -9.22
C LEU A 39 3.62 1.39 -7.78
N PHE A 40 4.12 2.60 -7.57
CA PHE A 40 4.56 3.10 -6.28
C PHE A 40 3.91 4.44 -5.97
N THR A 41 3.25 4.52 -4.82
CA THR A 41 2.74 5.77 -4.28
C THR A 41 3.32 5.99 -2.89
N ALA A 42 3.91 7.16 -2.66
CA ALA A 42 4.47 7.52 -1.36
C ALA A 42 4.05 8.93 -0.95
N GLY A 43 3.61 9.10 0.30
CA GLY A 43 3.40 10.43 0.87
C GLY A 43 3.22 10.48 2.38
N GLN A 44 2.90 11.66 2.92
CA GLN A 44 2.52 11.79 4.33
C GLN A 44 1.05 11.43 4.52
N LYS A 45 0.19 11.94 3.62
CA LYS A 45 -1.23 11.63 3.56
C LYS A 45 -1.56 11.14 2.16
N THR A 46 -2.09 9.93 2.06
CA THR A 46 -2.44 9.32 0.77
C THR A 46 -3.91 8.95 0.75
N GLU A 47 -4.63 9.40 -0.26
CA GLU A 47 -6.00 9.00 -0.53
C GLU A 47 -6.05 8.28 -1.88
N ILE A 48 -6.58 7.05 -1.88
CA ILE A 48 -6.57 6.15 -3.03
C ILE A 48 -8.00 5.62 -3.22
N ASN A 49 -8.67 6.09 -4.27
CA ASN A 49 -10.07 5.83 -4.56
C ASN A 49 -10.21 5.09 -5.89
N SER A 50 -10.86 3.92 -5.88
CA SER A 50 -11.09 3.08 -7.08
C SER A 50 -9.85 2.89 -7.95
N SER A 51 -8.67 2.72 -7.34
CA SER A 51 -7.37 2.75 -8.01
C SER A 51 -6.58 1.46 -7.79
N LEU A 52 -5.62 1.18 -8.66
CA LEU A 52 -4.71 0.04 -8.55
C LEU A 52 -3.31 0.55 -8.19
N VAL A 53 -2.86 0.25 -6.97
CA VAL A 53 -1.58 0.70 -6.42
C VAL A 53 -0.88 -0.46 -5.70
N PRO A 54 -0.05 -1.26 -6.40
CA PRO A 54 0.66 -2.39 -5.83
C PRO A 54 1.49 -2.04 -4.60
N VAL A 55 2.10 -0.85 -4.53
CA VAL A 55 2.85 -0.42 -3.34
C VAL A 55 2.42 0.99 -2.94
N SER A 56 1.82 1.11 -1.76
CA SER A 56 1.42 2.38 -1.15
C SER A 56 2.13 2.56 0.19
N LEU A 57 2.80 3.69 0.36
CA LEU A 57 3.44 4.11 1.59
C LEU A 57 2.86 5.45 2.06
N SER A 58 2.39 5.49 3.29
CA SER A 58 1.92 6.71 3.94
C SER A 58 2.55 6.87 5.31
N ALA A 59 3.23 7.98 5.56
CA ALA A 59 3.91 8.20 6.83
C ALA A 59 2.93 8.47 7.99
N GLU A 60 1.80 9.14 7.73
CA GLU A 60 0.84 9.56 8.74
C GLU A 60 -0.50 8.85 8.57
N SER A 61 -1.20 9.09 7.46
CA SER A 61 -2.54 8.55 7.25
C SER A 61 -2.77 8.09 5.82
N ALA A 62 -3.35 6.91 5.63
CA ALA A 62 -3.82 6.43 4.34
C ALA A 62 -5.33 6.23 4.36
N VAL A 63 -6.02 6.72 3.33
CA VAL A 63 -7.42 6.42 3.08
C VAL A 63 -7.51 5.68 1.77
N VAL A 64 -8.01 4.45 1.78
CA VAL A 64 -8.05 3.58 0.60
C VAL A 64 -9.47 3.06 0.41
N ASN A 65 -10.13 3.41 -0.68
CA ASN A 65 -11.52 3.03 -0.93
C ASN A 65 -11.65 2.28 -2.26
N ASN A 66 -12.35 1.15 -2.25
CA ASN A 66 -12.66 0.32 -3.41
C ASN A 66 -11.45 0.06 -4.32
N SER A 67 -10.28 -0.16 -3.71
CA SER A 67 -8.99 -0.16 -4.41
C SER A 67 -8.24 -1.47 -4.21
N LEU A 68 -7.33 -1.75 -5.15
CA LEU A 68 -6.47 -2.92 -5.11
C LEU A 68 -5.05 -2.48 -4.77
N SER A 69 -4.49 -3.05 -3.70
CA SER A 69 -3.10 -2.83 -3.32
C SER A 69 -2.37 -4.16 -3.15
N GLY A 70 -1.06 -4.15 -3.35
CA GLY A 70 -0.22 -5.30 -3.02
C GLY A 70 0.28 -5.17 -1.59
N ILE A 71 1.01 -4.09 -1.32
CA ILE A 71 1.61 -3.75 -0.05
C ILE A 71 1.13 -2.35 0.33
N THR A 72 0.48 -2.23 1.48
CA THR A 72 0.09 -0.94 2.05
C THR A 72 0.77 -0.77 3.40
N ILE A 73 1.56 0.29 3.53
CA ILE A 73 2.25 0.66 4.77
C ILE A 73 1.74 2.03 5.18
N ALA A 74 1.05 2.13 6.31
CA ALA A 74 0.52 3.40 6.80
C ALA A 74 0.44 3.41 8.33
N LYS A 75 0.72 4.53 9.00
CA LYS A 75 0.56 4.58 10.47
C LYS A 75 -0.92 4.41 10.86
N ASP A 76 -1.79 5.25 10.29
CA ASP A 76 -3.24 5.13 10.41
C ASP A 76 -3.84 4.83 9.03
N LEU A 77 -4.61 3.76 8.90
CA LEU A 77 -5.26 3.35 7.66
C LEU A 77 -6.77 3.32 7.82
N THR A 78 -7.48 4.11 7.04
CA THR A 78 -8.92 3.92 6.81
C THR A 78 -9.10 3.21 5.48
N ALA A 79 -9.79 2.08 5.48
CA ALA A 79 -9.93 1.28 4.28
C ALA A 79 -11.34 0.71 4.14
N ASN A 80 -11.94 0.95 2.97
CA ASN A 80 -13.27 0.47 2.63
C ASN A 80 -13.22 -0.36 1.36
N GLU A 81 -13.60 -1.64 1.45
CA GLU A 81 -13.60 -2.58 0.31
C GLU A 81 -12.23 -2.70 -0.37
N VAL A 82 -11.15 -2.69 0.42
CA VAL A 82 -9.79 -2.78 -0.10
C VAL A 82 -9.34 -4.22 -0.16
N ARG A 83 -8.71 -4.62 -1.26
CA ARG A 83 -8.01 -5.90 -1.34
C ARG A 83 -6.51 -5.65 -1.30
N SER A 84 -5.84 -6.18 -0.28
CA SER A 84 -4.40 -6.06 -0.11
C SER A 84 -3.73 -7.43 0.03
N ILE A 85 -2.48 -7.58 -0.39
CA ILE A 85 -1.73 -8.81 -0.12
C ILE A 85 -1.08 -8.70 1.26
N PHE A 86 -0.42 -7.57 1.54
CA PHE A 86 0.28 -7.28 2.78
C PHE A 86 -0.13 -5.92 3.33
N LEU A 87 -0.48 -5.89 4.62
CA LEU A 87 -0.87 -4.68 5.32
C LEU A 87 0.02 -4.47 6.55
N VAL A 88 0.66 -3.31 6.63
CA VAL A 88 1.42 -2.90 7.82
C VAL A 88 0.86 -1.57 8.30
N SER A 89 0.12 -1.60 9.40
CA SER A 89 -0.44 -0.40 10.00
C SER A 89 -0.63 -0.53 11.50
N ASN A 90 -0.50 0.59 12.23
CA ASN A 90 -0.73 0.60 13.67
C ASN A 90 -2.22 0.60 13.98
N LYS A 91 -3.02 1.28 13.15
CA LYS A 91 -4.47 1.39 13.30
C LYS A 91 -5.13 1.20 11.95
N VAL A 92 -6.05 0.25 11.87
CA VAL A 92 -6.86 -0.02 10.67
C VAL A 92 -8.33 0.18 11.02
N GLU A 93 -9.00 1.03 10.28
CA GLU A 93 -10.45 1.28 10.39
C GLU A 93 -11.15 0.92 9.08
N GLY A 94 -12.17 0.07 9.14
CA GLY A 94 -13.00 -0.33 8.00
C GLY A 94 -12.78 -1.78 7.53
N ASP A 95 -13.29 -2.11 6.34
CA ASP A 95 -13.26 -3.46 5.76
C ASP A 95 -12.08 -3.59 4.78
N VAL A 96 -11.05 -4.31 5.23
CA VAL A 96 -9.91 -4.73 4.41
C VAL A 96 -9.96 -6.24 4.24
N LYS A 97 -9.95 -6.68 2.97
CA LYS A 97 -9.69 -8.08 2.62
C LYS A 97 -8.21 -8.26 2.30
N THR A 98 -7.43 -8.60 3.32
CA THR A 98 -6.04 -9.00 3.16
C THR A 98 -5.90 -10.48 2.84
N VAL A 99 -5.03 -10.82 1.89
CA VAL A 99 -4.63 -12.23 1.65
C VAL A 99 -3.75 -12.72 2.81
N PHE A 100 -2.87 -11.87 3.34
CA PHE A 100 -2.09 -12.12 4.55
C PHE A 100 -2.20 -10.94 5.53
N ASP A 101 -2.96 -11.14 6.59
CA ASP A 101 -2.99 -10.23 7.74
C ASP A 101 -1.66 -10.24 8.51
N TRP A 102 -1.34 -9.21 9.29
CA TRP A 102 -0.06 -9.14 10.04
C TRP A 102 0.18 -10.39 10.92
N LYS A 103 -0.91 -10.96 11.46
CA LYS A 103 -0.89 -12.24 12.20
C LYS A 103 -0.51 -13.42 11.31
N GLY A 104 -1.03 -13.45 10.08
CA GLY A 104 -0.70 -14.46 9.07
C GLY A 104 0.75 -14.34 8.60
N VAL A 105 1.24 -13.12 8.38
CA VAL A 105 2.65 -12.87 8.04
C VAL A 105 3.58 -13.33 9.17
N LEU A 106 3.26 -13.00 10.43
CA LEU A 106 4.04 -13.44 11.58
C LEU A 106 3.99 -14.95 11.80
N ALA A 107 2.82 -15.57 11.66
CA ALA A 107 2.70 -17.02 11.78
C ALA A 107 3.54 -17.73 10.70
N LEU A 108 3.48 -17.23 9.46
CA LEU A 108 4.24 -17.77 8.34
C LEU A 108 5.76 -17.58 8.54
N GLY A 109 6.18 -16.41 9.04
CA GLY A 109 7.55 -16.12 9.41
C GLY A 109 8.06 -16.99 10.57
N ALA A 110 7.24 -17.23 11.60
CA ALA A 110 7.59 -18.09 12.72
C ALA A 110 7.74 -19.56 12.30
N ILE A 111 6.85 -20.06 11.44
CA ILE A 111 6.91 -21.44 10.93
C ILE A 111 8.15 -21.62 10.05
N THR A 112 8.36 -20.73 9.08
CA THR A 112 9.51 -20.81 8.17
C THR A 112 10.83 -20.60 8.92
N GLY A 113 10.92 -19.60 9.80
CA GLY A 113 12.08 -19.35 10.63
C GLY A 113 12.38 -20.49 11.61
N GLY A 114 11.34 -21.08 12.22
CA GLY A 114 11.47 -22.23 13.10
C GLY A 114 12.00 -23.47 12.38
N LEU A 115 11.45 -23.78 11.19
CA LEU A 115 11.92 -24.89 10.36
C LEU A 115 13.37 -24.70 9.91
N LEU A 116 13.72 -23.51 9.42
CA LEU A 116 15.10 -23.20 9.00
C LEU A 116 16.07 -23.24 10.18
N GLY A 117 15.68 -22.72 11.34
CA GLY A 117 16.48 -22.79 12.56
C GLY A 117 16.72 -24.21 13.04
N LEU A 118 15.68 -25.06 13.01
CA LEU A 118 15.79 -26.47 13.36
C LEU A 118 16.72 -27.23 12.39
N LEU A 119 16.58 -26.99 11.09
CA LEU A 119 17.44 -27.58 10.06
C LEU A 119 18.89 -27.11 10.18
N ALA A 120 19.12 -25.85 10.56
CA ALA A 120 20.46 -25.32 10.80
C ALA A 120 21.12 -25.96 12.04
N LEU A 121 20.34 -26.21 13.09
CA LEU A 121 20.80 -26.95 14.27
C LEU A 121 21.15 -28.40 13.95
N LEU A 122 20.37 -29.05 13.07
CA LEU A 122 20.60 -30.44 12.63
C LEU A 122 21.76 -30.59 11.63
N LYS A 123 22.21 -29.49 11.01
CA LYS A 123 23.37 -29.45 10.09
C LYS A 123 24.71 -29.19 10.80
N ARG A 124 24.70 -28.93 12.11
CA ARG A 124 25.88 -28.85 12.98
C ARG A 124 26.14 -30.20 13.63
#